data_AF-A0A956Z196-F1
#
_entry.id   AF-A0A956Z196-F1
#
_cell.length_a   1.000
_cell.length_b   1.000
_cell.length_c   1.000
_cell.angle_alpha   90.00
_cell.angle_beta   90.00
_cell.angle_gamma   90.00
#
_symmetry.space_group_name_H-M   'P 1'
#
loop_
_entity.id
_entity.type
_entity.pdbx_description
1 polymer ?
#
loop_
_entity_poly.entity_id
_entity_poly.type
_entity_poly.pdbx_seq_one_letter_code
_entity_poly.pdbx_strand_id
1 'polypeptide(L)'
;MSGIQSLSRGLIILDWVATAERSVSITEVAQKLQIDKSSASRLVKTLVQHDYLQPERGSRRFVLGKRMYQISWQLLNRMPVREKAKPYLYQLVRATGECSHTAVYSEGKALMIDDVEAEASLRVVGGIGRRLPLHCTAVG
;
A
#
# COMPACT_ATOMS: atom_id res chain seq x y z
N MET A 1 -13.79 -17.23 11.84
CA MET A 1 -12.86 -16.83 12.92
C MET A 1 -13.44 -15.63 13.63
N SER A 2 -13.62 -15.69 14.95
CA SER A 2 -14.10 -14.58 15.78
C SER A 2 -12.97 -13.58 16.03
N GLY A 3 -12.79 -12.60 15.14
CA GLY A 3 -11.86 -11.50 15.34
C GLY A 3 -12.48 -10.35 16.14
N ILE A 4 -11.66 -9.50 16.76
CA ILE A 4 -12.14 -8.27 17.42
C ILE A 4 -12.68 -7.31 16.34
N GLN A 5 -14.00 -7.09 16.34
CA GLN A 5 -14.69 -6.36 15.28
C GLN A 5 -14.18 -4.93 15.07
N SER A 6 -13.85 -4.21 16.15
CA SER A 6 -13.32 -2.85 16.06
C SER A 6 -11.95 -2.81 15.39
N LEU A 7 -11.06 -3.75 15.71
CA LEU A 7 -9.75 -3.88 15.08
C LEU A 7 -9.89 -4.21 13.59
N SER A 8 -10.72 -5.21 13.25
CA SER A 8 -10.98 -5.58 11.86
C SER A 8 -11.50 -4.40 11.03
N ARG A 9 -12.46 -3.64 11.56
CA ARG A 9 -12.97 -2.42 10.90
C ARG A 9 -11.89 -1.36 10.72
N GLY A 10 -11.03 -1.16 11.72
CA GLY A 10 -9.89 -0.25 11.62
C GLY A 10 -8.94 -0.61 10.48
N LEU A 11 -8.59 -1.90 10.35
CA LEU A 11 -7.73 -2.40 9.27
C LEU A 11 -8.39 -2.23 7.89
N ILE A 12 -9.68 -2.56 7.77
CA ILE A 12 -10.44 -2.37 6.52
C ILE A 12 -10.47 -0.90 6.08
N ILE A 13 -10.56 0.04 7.03
CA ILE A 13 -10.48 1.47 6.71
C ILE A 13 -9.11 1.77 6.10
N LEU A 14 -8.02 1.32 6.70
CA LEU A 14 -6.66 1.60 6.20
C LEU A 14 -6.45 1.04 4.79
N ASP A 15 -6.85 -0.21 4.53
CA ASP A 15 -6.75 -0.84 3.21
C ASP A 15 -7.56 -0.08 2.16
N TRP A 16 -8.74 0.40 2.53
CA TRP A 16 -9.57 1.19 1.62
C TRP A 16 -8.99 2.58 1.35
N VAL A 17 -8.54 3.31 2.38
CA VAL A 17 -7.92 4.63 2.18
C VAL A 17 -6.65 4.53 1.35
N ALA A 18 -5.89 3.43 1.47
CA ALA A 18 -4.68 3.18 0.69
C ALA A 18 -4.92 3.05 -0.82
N THR A 19 -6.14 2.68 -1.23
CA THR A 19 -6.51 2.41 -2.63
C THR A 19 -7.55 3.38 -3.17
N ALA A 20 -8.04 4.31 -2.35
CA ALA A 20 -9.05 5.28 -2.76
C ALA A 20 -8.43 6.37 -3.66
N GLU A 21 -9.11 6.69 -4.78
CA GLU A 21 -8.69 7.76 -5.71
C GLU A 21 -8.72 9.16 -5.09
N ARG A 22 -9.48 9.33 -4.01
CA ARG A 22 -9.64 10.58 -3.27
C ARG A 22 -9.65 10.30 -1.77
N SER A 23 -9.34 11.33 -0.98
CA SER A 23 -9.49 11.32 0.48
C SER A 23 -10.90 10.85 0.89
N VAL A 24 -11.08 10.27 2.07
CA VAL A 24 -12.37 9.68 2.49
C VAL A 24 -13.03 10.47 3.61
N SER A 25 -14.36 10.54 3.64
CA SER A 25 -15.13 11.16 4.72
C SER A 25 -15.65 10.15 5.73
N ILE A 26 -16.00 10.60 6.94
CA ILE A 26 -16.63 9.73 7.97
C ILE A 26 -17.95 9.13 7.47
N THR A 27 -18.71 9.87 6.65
CA THR A 27 -19.97 9.37 6.08
C THR A 27 -19.73 8.20 5.12
N GLU A 28 -18.72 8.31 4.26
CA GLU A 28 -18.37 7.21 3.34
C GLU A 28 -17.80 6.00 4.12
N VAL A 29 -17.03 6.23 5.20
CA VAL A 29 -16.59 5.14 6.10
C VAL A 29 -17.78 4.42 6.73
N ALA A 30 -18.76 5.17 7.25
CA ALA A 30 -19.97 4.62 7.86
C ALA A 30 -20.77 3.76 6.86
N GLN A 31 -20.94 4.25 5.64
CA GLN A 31 -21.61 3.52 4.55
C GLN A 31 -20.85 2.25 4.16
N LYS A 32 -19.52 2.35 3.96
CA LYS A 32 -18.69 1.21 3.55
C LYS A 32 -18.67 0.08 4.57
N LEU A 33 -18.64 0.42 5.86
CA LEU A 33 -18.63 -0.55 6.94
C LEU A 33 -20.03 -0.96 7.42
N GLN A 34 -21.09 -0.35 6.88
CA GLN A 34 -22.48 -0.52 7.30
C GLN A 34 -22.66 -0.32 8.81
N ILE A 35 -22.18 0.82 9.32
CA ILE A 35 -22.28 1.21 10.73
C ILE A 35 -22.83 2.63 10.89
N ASP A 36 -23.24 2.96 12.11
CA ASP A 36 -23.64 4.32 12.44
C ASP A 36 -22.46 5.30 12.39
N LYS A 37 -22.78 6.57 12.16
CA LYS A 37 -21.79 7.65 12.01
C LYS A 37 -20.96 7.87 13.28
N SER A 38 -21.51 7.61 14.46
CA SER A 38 -20.78 7.74 15.74
C SER A 38 -19.71 6.66 15.88
N SER A 39 -20.04 5.41 15.54
CA SER A 39 -19.07 4.31 15.49
C SER A 39 -17.97 4.54 14.46
N ALA A 40 -18.32 4.98 13.24
CA ALA A 40 -17.33 5.36 12.23
C ALA A 40 -16.42 6.50 12.70
N SER A 41 -17.01 7.53 13.31
CA SER A 41 -16.26 8.67 13.85
C SER A 41 -15.28 8.25 14.94
N ARG A 42 -15.65 7.32 15.82
CA ARG A 42 -14.75 6.80 16.86
C ARG A 42 -13.57 6.04 16.25
N LEU A 43 -13.82 5.16 15.27
CA LEU A 43 -12.76 4.44 14.55
C LEU A 43 -11.79 5.39 13.86
N VAL A 44 -12.29 6.34 13.08
CA VAL A 44 -11.46 7.33 12.38
C VAL A 44 -10.67 8.18 13.37
N LYS A 45 -11.30 8.62 14.48
CA LYS A 45 -10.61 9.38 15.52
C LYS A 45 -9.47 8.59 16.15
N THR A 46 -9.68 7.30 16.44
CA THR A 46 -8.60 6.42 16.94
C THR A 46 -7.46 6.31 15.93
N LEU A 47 -7.75 6.07 14.65
CA LEU A 47 -6.72 5.99 13.61
C LEU A 47 -5.94 7.30 13.45
N VAL A 48 -6.61 8.45 13.57
CA VAL A 48 -5.96 9.77 13.55
C VAL A 48 -5.10 10.00 14.79
N GLN A 49 -5.58 9.63 15.98
CA GLN A 49 -4.82 9.74 17.24
C GLN A 49 -3.50 8.94 17.20
N HIS A 50 -3.47 7.84 16.45
CA HIS A 50 -2.29 7.00 16.28
C HIS A 50 -1.53 7.28 14.96
N ASP A 51 -1.79 8.41 14.29
CA ASP A 51 -1.13 8.87 13.07
C ASP A 51 -1.27 7.92 11.85
N TYR A 52 -2.20 6.95 11.89
CA TYR A 52 -2.49 6.04 10.77
C TYR A 52 -3.39 6.68 9.71
N LEU A 53 -4.24 7.63 10.12
CA LEU A 53 -4.94 8.55 9.24
C LEU A 53 -4.58 9.99 9.62
N GLN A 54 -4.76 10.92 8.69
CA GLN A 54 -4.64 12.34 8.96
C GLN A 54 -5.72 13.12 8.20
N PRO A 55 -6.23 14.24 8.75
CA PRO A 55 -7.15 15.10 8.03
C PRO A 55 -6.47 15.72 6.82
N GLU A 56 -7.21 15.77 5.71
CA GLU A 56 -6.82 16.53 4.53
C GLU A 56 -7.03 18.03 4.80
N ARG A 57 -6.05 18.85 4.42
CA ARG A 57 -6.08 20.29 4.70
C ARG A 57 -7.27 20.95 4.00
N GLY A 58 -8.05 21.73 4.74
CA GLY A 58 -9.19 22.47 4.19
C GLY A 58 -10.43 21.62 3.91
N SER A 59 -10.45 20.34 4.29
CA SER A 59 -11.61 19.47 4.09
C SER A 59 -11.98 18.70 5.36
N ARG A 60 -13.15 18.05 5.36
CA ARG A 60 -13.58 17.09 6.41
C ARG A 60 -13.26 15.64 6.01
N ARG A 61 -12.24 15.46 5.17
CA ARG A 61 -11.82 14.16 4.62
C ARG A 61 -10.47 13.75 5.20
N PHE A 62 -10.13 12.49 5.03
CA PHE A 62 -8.98 11.84 5.65
C PHE A 62 -8.18 11.10 4.58
N VAL A 63 -6.86 11.13 4.74
CA VAL A 63 -5.88 10.38 3.95
C VAL A 63 -5.04 9.50 4.87
N LEU A 64 -4.23 8.60 4.31
CA LEU A 64 -3.25 7.85 5.11
C LEU A 64 -2.32 8.82 5.86
N GLY A 65 -2.10 8.51 7.13
CA GLY A 65 -1.21 9.29 7.99
C GLY A 65 0.25 8.85 7.86
N LYS A 66 1.14 9.71 8.34
CA LYS A 66 2.60 9.49 8.35
C LYS A 66 3.05 8.15 8.98
N ARG A 67 2.25 7.56 9.88
CA ARG A 67 2.61 6.29 10.53
C ARG A 67 2.71 5.14 9.52
N MET A 68 1.88 5.15 8.47
CA MET A 68 1.94 4.15 7.40
C MET A 68 3.28 4.23 6.67
N TYR A 69 3.71 5.44 6.29
CA TYR A 69 5.01 5.65 5.66
C TYR A 69 6.17 5.17 6.55
N GLN A 70 6.16 5.51 7.84
CA GLN A 70 7.21 5.10 8.78
C GLN A 70 7.34 3.58 8.90
N ILE A 71 6.22 2.87 9.04
CA ILE A 71 6.23 1.40 9.18
C ILE A 71 6.65 0.76 7.86
N SER A 72 6.13 1.22 6.73
CA SER A 72 6.52 0.73 5.41
C SER A 72 8.00 0.94 5.14
N TRP A 73 8.55 2.11 5.48
CA TRP A 73 9.97 2.42 5.33
C TRP A 73 10.85 1.51 6.17
N GLN A 74 10.50 1.28 7.44
CA GLN A 74 11.21 0.36 8.33
C GLN A 74 11.18 -1.08 7.81
N LEU A 75 10.04 -1.52 7.27
CA LEU A 75 9.90 -2.83 6.66
C LEU A 75 10.79 -2.98 5.43
N LEU A 76 10.73 -2.02 4.50
CA LEU A 76 11.49 -2.04 3.24
C LEU A 76 13.01 -1.94 3.47
N ASN A 77 13.46 -1.19 4.48
CA ASN A 77 14.89 -1.11 4.82
C ASN A 77 15.42 -2.38 5.49
N ARG A 78 14.54 -3.24 6.02
CA ARG A 78 14.91 -4.54 6.60
C ARG A 78 14.86 -5.67 5.58
N MET A 79 14.82 -5.37 4.28
CA MET A 79 14.86 -6.35 3.20
C MET A 79 16.23 -6.31 2.49
N PRO A 80 17.23 -7.11 2.93
CA PRO A 80 18.56 -7.12 2.32
C PRO A 80 18.53 -7.44 0.82
N VAL A 81 17.57 -8.28 0.40
CA VAL A 81 17.37 -8.62 -1.02
C VAL A 81 17.02 -7.38 -1.84
N ARG A 82 16.20 -6.47 -1.31
CA ARG A 82 15.81 -5.23 -1.99
C ARG A 82 17.04 -4.34 -2.23
N GLU A 83 17.81 -4.11 -1.17
CA GLU A 83 19.00 -3.27 -1.21
C GLU A 83 20.07 -3.84 -2.15
N LYS A 84 20.36 -5.15 -2.04
CA LYS A 84 21.36 -5.83 -2.86
C LYS A 84 20.95 -5.96 -4.32
N ALA A 85 19.66 -6.14 -4.61
CA ALA A 85 19.16 -6.24 -5.98
C ALA A 85 19.19 -4.88 -6.70
N LYS A 86 18.90 -3.78 -5.99
CA LYS A 86 18.75 -2.43 -6.55
C LYS A 86 19.79 -2.02 -7.62
N PRO A 87 21.12 -2.16 -7.41
CA PRO A 87 22.10 -1.82 -8.44
C PRO A 87 21.95 -2.64 -9.73
N TYR A 88 21.56 -3.91 -9.63
CA TYR A 88 21.37 -4.78 -10.78
C TYR A 88 20.11 -4.44 -11.58
N LEU A 89 19.03 -3.98 -10.91
CA LEU A 89 17.87 -3.43 -11.62
C LEU A 89 18.28 -2.25 -12.50
N TYR A 90 19.04 -1.30 -11.96
CA TYR A 90 19.53 -0.17 -12.75
C TYR A 90 20.42 -0.60 -13.92
N GLN A 91 21.27 -1.61 -13.73
CA GLN A 91 22.09 -2.14 -14.83
C GLN A 91 21.22 -2.77 -15.92
N LEU A 92 20.19 -3.54 -15.55
CA LEU A 92 19.24 -4.13 -16.50
C LEU A 92 18.51 -3.04 -17.29
N VAL A 93 17.93 -2.03 -16.64
CA VAL A 93 17.24 -0.93 -17.33
C VAL A 93 18.18 -0.20 -18.28
N ARG A 94 19.42 0.07 -17.88
CA ARG A 94 20.42 0.72 -18.76
C ARG A 94 20.80 -0.15 -19.96
N ALA A 95 20.82 -1.47 -19.79
CA ALA A 95 21.23 -2.41 -20.84
C ALA A 95 20.10 -2.73 -21.81
N THR A 96 18.85 -2.78 -21.34
CA THR A 96 17.69 -3.21 -22.14
C THR A 96 16.81 -2.06 -22.60
N GLY A 97 16.85 -0.91 -21.91
CA GLY A 97 15.86 0.16 -22.10
C GLY A 97 14.47 -0.17 -21.54
N GLU A 98 14.33 -1.28 -20.80
CA GLU A 98 13.05 -1.79 -20.28
C GLU A 98 12.98 -1.70 -18.75
N CYS A 99 11.77 -1.66 -18.19
CA CYS A 99 11.59 -1.72 -16.74
C CYS A 99 12.18 -3.00 -16.16
N SER A 100 12.68 -2.92 -14.92
CA SER A 100 13.14 -4.09 -14.17
C SER A 100 12.51 -4.10 -12.79
N HIS A 101 12.28 -5.30 -12.27
CA HIS A 101 11.48 -5.51 -11.08
C HIS A 101 12.13 -6.51 -10.13
N THR A 102 11.82 -6.42 -8.84
CA THR A 102 12.13 -7.46 -7.88
C THR A 102 10.91 -7.82 -7.07
N ALA A 103 10.67 -9.11 -6.92
CA ALA A 103 9.63 -9.66 -6.08
C ALA A 103 10.17 -10.76 -5.17
N VAL A 104 9.41 -11.03 -4.12
CA VAL A 104 9.63 -12.15 -3.21
C VAL A 104 8.37 -13.00 -3.10
N TYR A 105 8.54 -14.28 -2.83
CA TYR A 105 7.42 -15.15 -2.52
C TYR A 105 6.74 -14.72 -1.21
N SER A 106 5.41 -14.57 -1.25
CA SER A 106 4.60 -14.24 -0.08
C SER A 106 3.21 -14.87 -0.24
N GLU A 107 2.89 -15.83 0.64
CA GLU A 107 1.55 -16.42 0.75
C GLU A 107 0.98 -16.94 -0.60
N GLY A 108 1.79 -17.64 -1.39
CA GLY A 108 1.37 -18.19 -2.70
C GLY A 108 1.30 -17.16 -3.83
N LYS A 109 1.82 -15.95 -3.63
CA LYS A 109 1.91 -14.88 -4.63
C LYS A 109 3.32 -14.30 -4.70
N ALA A 110 3.65 -13.65 -5.80
CA ALA A 110 4.84 -12.80 -5.89
C ALA A 110 4.49 -11.41 -5.36
N LEU A 111 5.17 -10.95 -4.31
CA LEU A 111 5.05 -9.60 -3.77
C LEU A 111 6.15 -8.72 -4.37
N MET A 112 5.76 -7.68 -5.10
CA MET A 112 6.67 -6.69 -5.69
C MET A 112 7.28 -5.82 -4.59
N ILE A 113 8.61 -5.77 -4.49
CA ILE A 113 9.34 -5.07 -3.42
C ILE A 113 10.26 -3.94 -3.92
N ASP A 114 10.61 -3.93 -5.20
CA ASP A 114 11.29 -2.80 -5.84
C ASP A 114 10.99 -2.78 -7.35
N ASP A 115 11.12 -1.60 -7.94
CA ASP A 115 10.90 -1.33 -9.36
C ASP A 115 11.86 -0.24 -9.82
N VAL A 116 12.41 -0.37 -11.03
CA VAL A 116 13.14 0.69 -11.75
C VAL A 116 12.48 0.86 -13.10
N GLU A 117 11.83 2.00 -13.28
CA GLU A 117 11.14 2.34 -14.53
C GLU A 117 12.12 2.79 -15.61
N ALA A 118 11.85 2.37 -16.85
CA ALA A 118 12.49 2.93 -18.03
C ALA A 118 11.89 4.29 -18.42
N GLU A 119 12.66 5.08 -19.18
CA GLU A 119 12.21 6.38 -19.70
C GLU A 119 11.25 6.25 -20.90
N ALA A 120 11.07 5.04 -21.44
CA ALA A 120 10.21 4.78 -22.59
C ALA A 120 8.74 5.18 -22.31
N SER A 121 8.08 5.70 -23.36
CA SER A 121 6.67 6.12 -23.30
C SER A 121 5.72 4.94 -23.14
N LEU A 122 6.06 3.78 -23.71
CA LEU A 122 5.39 2.51 -23.48
C LEU A 122 6.25 1.67 -22.53
N ARG A 123 5.71 1.30 -21.37
CA ARG A 123 6.42 0.51 -20.37
C ARG A 123 5.47 -0.28 -19.48
N VAL A 124 5.97 -1.40 -18.94
CA VAL A 124 5.24 -2.19 -17.93
C VAL A 124 5.62 -1.69 -16.54
N VAL A 125 4.65 -1.17 -15.81
CA VAL A 125 4.87 -0.68 -14.43
C VAL A 125 4.43 -1.77 -13.44
N GLY A 126 5.38 -2.26 -12.66
CA GLY A 126 5.18 -3.40 -11.76
C GLY A 126 4.47 -3.00 -10.46
N GLY A 127 4.76 -1.80 -9.95
CA GLY A 127 4.11 -1.20 -8.79
C GLY A 127 4.48 -1.90 -7.47
N ILE A 128 5.26 -1.22 -6.63
CA ILE A 128 5.70 -1.74 -5.33
C ILE A 128 4.49 -2.03 -4.42
N GLY A 129 4.51 -3.17 -3.74
CA GLY A 129 3.43 -3.64 -2.85
C GLY A 129 2.34 -4.46 -3.52
N ARG A 130 2.32 -4.56 -4.87
CA ARG A 130 1.38 -5.42 -5.58
C ARG A 130 1.69 -6.90 -5.36
N ARG A 131 0.64 -7.71 -5.26
CA ARG A 131 0.72 -9.17 -5.22
C ARG A 131 0.28 -9.76 -6.55
N LEU A 132 1.15 -10.50 -7.20
CA LEU A 132 0.94 -11.08 -8.54
C LEU A 132 0.76 -12.61 -8.45
N PRO A 133 -0.09 -13.20 -9.31
CA PRO A 133 -0.22 -14.65 -9.41
C PRO A 133 1.07 -15.28 -9.95
N LEU A 134 1.47 -16.41 -9.37
CA LEU A 134 2.72 -17.07 -9.78
C LEU A 134 2.58 -17.78 -11.14
N HIS A 135 1.42 -18.34 -11.46
CA HIS A 135 1.23 -19.20 -12.64
C HIS A 135 1.14 -18.46 -13.98
N CYS A 136 1.02 -17.13 -13.99
CA CYS A 136 0.76 -16.36 -15.21
C CYS A 136 1.50 -15.01 -15.25
N THR A 137 2.61 -14.89 -14.53
CA THR A 137 3.51 -13.73 -14.64
C THR A 137 4.94 -14.23 -14.74
N ALA A 138 5.82 -13.54 -15.48
CA ALA A 138 7.23 -13.93 -15.60
C ALA A 138 8.01 -13.84 -14.27
N VAL A 139 7.41 -13.21 -13.25
CA VAL A 139 7.99 -13.04 -11.91
C VAL A 139 7.79 -14.28 -11.03
N GLY A 140 6.78 -15.12 -11.33
CA GLY A 140 6.47 -16.34 -10.59
C GLY A 140 6.81 -17.60 -11.36
#